data_AF-A0A9E5RG74-F1
#
_entry.id   AF-A0A9E5RG74-F1
#
_cell.length_a   1.000
_cell.length_b   1.000
_cell.length_c   1.000
_cell.angle_alpha   90.00
_cell.angle_beta   90.00
_cell.angle_gamma   90.00
#
_symmetry.space_group_name_H-M   'P 1'
#
loop_
_entity.id
_entity.type
_entity.pdbx_description
1 polymer ?
#
loop_
_entity_poly.entity_id
_entity_poly.type
_entity_poly.pdbx_seq_one_letter_code
_entity_poly.pdbx_strand_id
1 'polypeptide(L)' 'VLFGWEIAIAHLVFGLILAITIIGLPFAKQHFKLLVIALLPFGRDLR' A
#
# COMPACT_ATOMS: atom_id res chain seq x y z
N VAL A 1 -12.64 -15.40 -0.89
CA VAL A 1 -12.65 -13.92 -0.68
C VAL A 1 -11.83 -13.62 0.58
N LEU A 2 -10.51 -13.79 0.60
CA LEU A 2 -9.72 -13.50 1.82
C LEU A 2 -8.20 -13.25 1.57
N PHE A 3 -7.70 -12.97 0.36
CA PHE A 3 -6.25 -12.85 0.11
C PHE A 3 -5.70 -11.41 -0.05
N GLY A 4 -6.53 -10.39 0.18
CA GLY A 4 -6.14 -8.98 0.00
C GLY A 4 -5.71 -8.27 1.29
N TRP A 5 -6.15 -8.76 2.44
CA TRP A 5 -5.93 -8.08 3.73
C TRP A 5 -4.53 -8.34 4.27
N GLU A 6 -3.97 -9.53 4.04
CA GLU A 6 -2.58 -9.85 4.38
C GLU A 6 -1.61 -8.93 3.63
N ILE A 7 -1.88 -8.75 2.34
CA ILE A 7 -1.10 -7.86 1.47
C ILE A 7 -1.28 -6.40 1.93
N ALA A 8 -2.50 -5.99 2.30
CA ALA A 8 -2.75 -4.65 2.82
C ALA A 8 -1.97 -4.37 4.12
N ILE A 9 -1.92 -5.33 5.06
CA ILE A 9 -1.15 -5.20 6.30
C ILE A 9 0.34 -5.09 6.02
N ALA A 10 0.88 -5.92 5.12
CA ALA A 10 2.29 -5.83 4.74
C ALA A 10 2.64 -4.43 4.20
N HIS A 11 1.81 -3.90 3.30
CA HIS A 11 2.01 -2.56 2.76
C HIS A 11 1.82 -1.45 3.81
N LEU A 12 0.91 -1.63 4.77
CA LEU A 12 0.74 -0.68 5.87
C LEU A 12 1.99 -0.61 6.75
N VAL A 13 2.51 -1.76 7.16
CA VAL A 13 3.69 -1.87 8.04
C VAL A 13 4.93 -1.32 7.36
N PHE A 14 5.25 -1.78 6.15
CA PHE A 14 6.40 -1.27 5.41
C PHE A 14 6.24 0.21 5.03
N GLY A 15 5.03 0.65 4.68
CA GLY A 15 4.71 2.04 4.42
C GLY A 15 4.98 2.94 5.63
N LEU A 16 4.58 2.52 6.84
CA LEU A 16 4.85 3.25 8.07
C LEU A 16 6.36 3.30 8.41
N ILE A 17 7.05 2.16 8.30
CA ILE A 17 8.50 2.10 8.55
C ILE A 17 9.24 3.06 7.61
N LEU A 18 8.90 3.04 6.32
CA LEU A 18 9.51 3.93 5.33
C LEU A 18 9.11 5.40 5.54
N ALA A 19 7.88 5.68 5.98
CA ALA A 19 7.42 7.04 6.25
C ALA A 19 8.16 7.71 7.42
N ILE A 20 8.65 6.94 8.40
CA ILE A 20 9.47 7.47 9.50
C ILE A 20 10.82 7.98 8.98
N THR A 21 11.31 7.42 7.87
CA THR A 21 12.56 7.86 7.26
C THR A 21 12.30 8.94 6.21
N ILE A 22 13.02 10.07 6.29
CA ILE A 22 12.90 11.15 5.28
C ILE A 22 13.24 10.61 3.87
N ILE A 23 14.22 9.70 3.78
CA ILE A 23 14.64 9.04 2.53
C ILE A 23 13.56 8.06 2.02
N GLY A 24 12.78 7.45 2.92
CA GLY A 24 11.77 6.45 2.58
C GLY A 24 10.41 7.02 2.19
N LEU A 25 10.10 8.29 2.47
CA LEU A 25 8.87 8.97 2.04
C LEU A 25 8.45 8.72 0.57
N PRO A 26 9.33 8.81 -0.45
CA PRO A 26 8.95 8.50 -1.82
C PRO A 26 8.47 7.04 -2.01
N PHE A 27 9.05 6.09 -1.26
CA PHE A 27 8.68 4.68 -1.29
C PHE A 27 7.42 4.40 -0.47
N ALA A 28 7.26 5.05 0.69
CA ALA A 28 6.08 4.96 1.55
C ALA A 28 4.80 5.33 0.77
N LYS A 29 4.85 6.39 -0.05
CA LYS A 29 3.75 6.80 -0.93
C LYS A 29 3.31 5.67 -1.88
N GLN A 30 4.25 4.86 -2.37
CA GLN A 30 3.93 3.73 -3.25
C GLN A 30 3.26 2.59 -2.46
N HIS A 31 3.74 2.30 -1.26
CA HIS A 31 3.12 1.30 -0.38
C HIS A 31 1.66 1.64 -0.04
N PHE A 32 1.34 2.90 0.28
CA PHE A 32 -0.05 3.29 0.54
C PHE A 32 -0.97 3.17 -0.69
N LYS A 33 -0.46 3.39 -1.91
CA LYS A 33 -1.24 3.13 -3.13
C LYS A 33 -1.53 1.63 -3.29
N LEU A 34 -0.54 0.78 -3.06
CA LEU A 34 -0.68 -0.67 -3.14
C LEU A 34 -1.59 -1.23 -2.05
N LEU A 35 -1.60 -0.63 -0.86
CA LEU A 35 -2.55 -0.93 0.21
C LEU A 35 -4.00 -0.74 -0.25
N VAL A 36 -4.30 0.39 -0.91
CA VAL A 36 -5.65 0.68 -1.43
C VAL A 36 -6.03 -0.34 -2.51
N ILE A 37 -5.11 -0.71 -3.40
CA ILE A 37 -5.34 -1.71 -4.45
C ILE A 37 -5.56 -3.11 -3.84
N ALA A 38 -4.85 -3.46 -2.77
CA ALA A 38 -5.00 -4.73 -2.08
C ALA A 38 -6.36 -4.87 -1.39
N LEU A 39 -6.90 -3.78 -0.84
CA LEU A 39 -8.23 -3.75 -0.21
C LEU A 39 -9.37 -3.58 -1.22
N LEU A 40 -9.12 -2.82 -2.29
CA LEU A 40 -10.11 -2.44 -3.31
C LEU A 40 -9.54 -2.70 -4.73
N PRO A 41 -9.45 -3.97 -5.16
CA PRO A 41 -8.78 -4.33 -6.41
C PRO A 41 -9.49 -3.84 -7.68
N PHE A 42 -10.75 -3.41 -7.62
CA PHE A 42 -11.59 -3.10 -8.78
C PHE A 42 -12.01 -1.62 -8.93
N GLY A 43 -11.28 -0.68 -8.33
CA GLY A 43 -11.66 0.74 -8.32
C GLY A 43 -10.95 1.66 -9.32
N ARG A 44 -10.08 1.15 -10.20
CA ARG A 44 -9.32 2.00 -11.13
C ARG A 44 -9.65 1.65 -12.58
N ASP A 45 -10.46 2.51 -13.19
CA ASP A 45 -10.65 2.58 -14.64
C ASP A 45 -9.27 2.79 -15.30
N LEU A 46 -8.88 1.84 -16.15
CA LEU A 46 -7.69 1.96 -17.00
C LEU A 46 -8.08 2.85 -18.18
N ARG A 47 -7.94 4.17 -18.04
CA ARG A 47 -8.03 5.12 -19.17
C ARG A 47 -6.68 5.72 -19.49
#